data_AF-A0A6P5LYJ4-F1
#
_entry.id   AF-A0A6P5LYJ4-F1
#
_cell.length_a   1.000
_cell.length_b   1.000
_cell.length_c   1.000
_cell.angle_alpha   90.00
_cell.angle_beta   90.00
_cell.angle_gamma   90.00
#
_symmetry.space_group_name_H-M   'P 1'
#
loop_
_entity.id
_entity.type
_entity.pdbx_description
1 polymer ?
#
loop_
_entity_poly.entity_id
_entity_poly.type
_entity_poly.pdbx_seq_one_letter_code
_entity_poly.pdbx_strand_id
1 'polypeptide(L)'
;MWRRTFRATLRAGLGPGATGAVAGAPGARVGSCRFAGSDSEKAAGPSPGGRVSAELIEHLERLALVDFRNREGVARLQAAIEFAGQLRAVDTDGVEPMESVLEDRCLYLRADEVVEGSCAEDLLQNSQQTVEEYFVAPLGRCYTEVTSLCQNKVNNIQS
;
A
#
# COMPACT_ATOMS: atom_id res chain seq x y z
N MET A 1 -26.93 -26.89 10.15
CA MET A 1 -26.65 -28.04 11.04
C MET A 1 -25.17 -28.37 10.90
N TRP A 2 -24.33 -27.83 11.79
CA TRP A 2 -23.05 -28.41 12.23
C TRP A 2 -22.49 -27.53 13.35
N ARG A 3 -22.73 -27.99 14.58
CA ARG A 3 -21.98 -27.62 15.77
C ARG A 3 -21.04 -28.80 16.03
N ARG A 4 -19.74 -28.54 16.15
CA ARG A 4 -18.82 -29.45 16.84
C ARG A 4 -17.83 -28.63 17.66
N THR A 5 -18.11 -28.54 18.95
CA THR A 5 -17.16 -28.12 19.97
C THR A 5 -16.13 -29.23 20.15
N PHE A 6 -14.86 -28.93 19.87
CA PHE A 6 -13.75 -29.79 20.31
C PHE A 6 -13.07 -29.10 21.50
N ARG A 7 -13.25 -29.69 22.68
CA ARG A 7 -12.58 -29.30 23.91
C ARG A 7 -11.34 -30.19 24.04
N ALA A 8 -10.17 -29.64 23.71
CA ALA A 8 -8.90 -30.32 23.97
C ALA A 8 -8.35 -29.81 25.30
N THR A 9 -8.34 -30.67 26.32
CA THR A 9 -7.62 -30.43 27.57
C THR A 9 -6.19 -30.92 27.37
N LEU A 10 -5.23 -30.02 27.16
CA LEU A 10 -3.83 -30.41 27.15
C LEU A 10 -3.25 -30.33 28.57
N ARG A 11 -2.64 -31.44 28.96
CA ARG A 11 -2.05 -31.74 30.26
C ARG A 11 -0.71 -30.99 30.41
N ALA A 12 -0.52 -30.35 31.56
CA ALA A 12 0.73 -29.70 31.94
C ALA A 12 1.87 -30.73 32.11
N GLY A 13 3.05 -30.40 31.57
CA GLY A 13 4.31 -31.09 31.83
C GLY A 13 5.39 -30.06 32.14
N LEU A 14 5.88 -30.06 33.38
CA LEU A 14 6.98 -29.24 33.89
C LEU A 14 8.34 -29.72 33.36
N GLY A 15 9.25 -28.78 33.13
CA GLY A 15 10.70 -28.98 33.04
C GLY A 15 11.45 -27.63 33.04
N PRO A 16 12.49 -27.42 33.89
CA PRO A 16 13.02 -26.09 34.20
C PRO A 16 14.24 -25.71 33.35
N GLY A 17 14.37 -24.42 33.04
CA GLY A 17 15.56 -23.83 32.43
C GLY A 17 15.50 -22.30 32.51
N ALA A 18 16.07 -21.74 33.58
CA ALA A 18 16.42 -20.33 33.69
C ALA A 18 17.43 -19.98 32.57
N THR A 19 17.46 -18.81 31.93
CA THR A 19 17.61 -17.45 32.48
C THR A 19 17.35 -16.42 31.37
N GLY A 20 16.79 -15.26 31.72
CA GLY A 20 16.72 -14.10 30.81
C GLY A 20 15.44 -13.29 30.97
N ALA A 21 15.16 -12.83 32.19
CA ALA A 21 14.04 -11.94 32.45
C ALA A 21 14.40 -10.52 31.97
N VAL A 22 13.86 -10.12 30.82
CA VAL A 22 13.57 -8.70 30.57
C VAL A 22 12.09 -8.52 30.90
N ALA A 23 11.82 -7.64 31.86
CA ALA A 23 10.49 -7.33 32.34
C ALA A 23 9.59 -6.91 31.17
N GLY A 24 8.69 -7.80 30.75
CA GLY A 24 7.63 -7.49 29.80
C GLY A 24 6.72 -6.44 30.42
N ALA A 25 6.80 -5.22 29.88
CA ALA A 25 5.84 -4.16 30.20
C ALA A 25 4.42 -4.70 29.95
N PRO A 26 3.48 -4.50 30.89
CA PRO A 26 2.13 -5.04 30.77
C PRO A 26 1.42 -4.38 29.59
N GLY A 27 1.04 -5.23 28.62
CA GLY A 27 0.13 -5.01 27.50
C GLY A 27 -0.46 -3.60 27.39
N ALA A 28 0.24 -2.74 26.66
CA ALA A 28 -0.39 -1.58 26.05
C ALA A 28 -1.44 -2.12 25.07
N ARG A 29 -2.71 -2.14 25.49
CA ARG A 29 -3.85 -2.27 24.58
C ARG A 29 -3.81 -1.05 23.67
N VAL A 30 -3.16 -1.18 22.52
CA VAL A 30 -3.25 -0.20 21.45
C VAL A 30 -4.72 -0.07 21.11
N GLY A 31 -5.20 1.17 21.22
CA GLY A 31 -6.60 1.50 21.03
C GLY A 31 -7.08 0.97 19.68
N SER A 32 -8.27 0.39 19.71
CA SER A 32 -9.09 0.13 18.53
C SER A 32 -8.98 1.34 17.59
N CYS A 33 -8.34 1.16 16.43
CA CYS A 33 -8.47 2.10 15.33
C CYS A 33 -9.96 2.15 15.01
N ARG A 34 -10.65 3.20 15.49
CA ARG A 34 -12.02 3.48 15.07
C ARG A 34 -11.91 4.00 13.64
N PHE A 35 -12.01 3.10 12.67
CA PHE A 35 -12.33 3.51 11.32
C PHE A 35 -13.70 4.19 11.42
N ALA A 36 -13.72 5.50 11.16
CA ALA A 36 -14.97 6.20 10.94
C ALA A 36 -15.58 5.55 9.70
N GLY A 37 -16.61 4.73 9.90
CA GLY A 37 -17.36 4.11 8.82
C GLY A 37 -17.83 5.23 7.90
N SER A 38 -17.22 5.31 6.73
CA SER A 38 -17.76 6.09 5.64
C SER A 38 -19.00 5.33 5.19
N ASP A 39 -20.18 5.88 5.50
CA ASP A 39 -21.45 5.50 4.92
C ASP A 39 -21.29 5.53 3.40
N SER A 40 -20.89 4.39 2.84
CA SER A 40 -20.66 4.23 1.41
C SER A 40 -22.03 4.03 0.82
N GLU A 41 -22.73 5.14 0.57
CA GLU A 41 -23.83 5.15 -0.38
C GLU A 41 -23.33 4.39 -1.62
N LYS A 42 -24.02 3.27 -1.92
CA LYS A 42 -23.70 2.30 -2.95
C LYS A 42 -23.44 3.03 -4.27
N ALA A 43 -22.20 3.43 -4.48
CA ALA A 43 -21.81 4.15 -5.68
C ALA A 43 -22.16 3.23 -6.85
N ALA A 44 -23.01 3.72 -7.75
CA ALA A 44 -23.37 3.01 -8.96
C ALA A 44 -22.11 2.91 -9.83
N GLY A 45 -21.26 1.93 -9.53
CA GLY A 45 -20.07 1.65 -10.31
C GLY A 45 -20.47 1.33 -11.76
N PRO A 46 -19.53 1.44 -12.72
CA PRO A 46 -19.82 1.24 -14.14
C PRO A 46 -20.57 -0.07 -14.36
N SER A 47 -21.77 0.01 -14.95
CA SER A 47 -22.62 -1.16 -15.21
C SER A 47 -21.83 -2.21 -16.00
N PRO A 48 -21.96 -3.52 -15.70
CA PRO A 48 -21.28 -4.56 -16.48
C PRO A 48 -21.77 -4.47 -17.94
N GLY A 49 -20.90 -3.98 -18.82
CA GLY A 49 -21.23 -3.63 -20.21
C GLY A 49 -21.10 -2.14 -20.57
N GLY A 50 -20.72 -1.28 -19.61
CA GLY A 50 -20.37 0.10 -19.89
C GLY A 50 -19.08 0.18 -20.72
N ARG A 51 -19.15 0.77 -21.92
CA ARG A 51 -17.97 1.05 -22.73
C ARG A 51 -17.02 1.97 -21.98
N VAL A 52 -15.74 1.62 -21.91
CA VAL A 52 -14.71 2.49 -21.33
C VAL A 52 -14.52 3.69 -22.26
N SER A 53 -14.77 4.91 -21.77
CA SER A 53 -14.58 6.13 -22.56
C SER A 53 -13.09 6.48 -22.70
N ALA A 54 -12.72 7.17 -23.76
CA ALA A 54 -11.34 7.63 -23.97
C ALA A 54 -10.86 8.56 -22.84
N GLU A 55 -11.74 9.44 -22.35
CA GLU A 55 -11.46 10.32 -21.21
C GLU A 55 -11.18 9.53 -19.92
N LEU A 56 -11.91 8.44 -19.69
CA LEU A 56 -11.67 7.56 -18.55
C LEU A 56 -10.32 6.84 -18.68
N ILE A 57 -9.95 6.41 -19.89
CA ILE A 57 -8.65 5.80 -20.16
C ILE A 57 -7.55 6.80 -19.87
N GLU A 58 -7.60 8.02 -20.41
CA GLU A 58 -6.61 9.08 -20.15
C GLU A 58 -6.50 9.38 -18.64
N HIS A 59 -7.64 9.40 -17.94
CA HIS A 59 -7.65 9.60 -16.49
C HIS A 59 -6.95 8.46 -15.74
N LEU A 60 -7.21 7.21 -16.13
CA LEU A 60 -6.58 6.03 -15.55
C LEU A 60 -5.08 5.95 -15.87
N GLU A 61 -4.67 6.30 -17.09
CA GLU A 61 -3.25 6.40 -17.48
C GLU A 61 -2.50 7.36 -16.57
N ARG A 62 -3.08 8.53 -16.30
CA ARG A 62 -2.48 9.54 -15.43
C ARG A 62 -2.37 9.09 -13.97
N LEU A 63 -3.35 8.32 -13.47
CA LEU A 63 -3.33 7.81 -12.09
C LEU A 63 -2.38 6.62 -11.91
N ALA A 64 -2.38 5.70 -12.87
CA ALA A 64 -1.55 4.51 -12.83
C ALA A 64 -0.10 4.78 -13.27
N LEU A 65 0.15 5.91 -13.95
CA LEU A 65 1.39 6.21 -14.65
C LEU A 65 1.74 5.13 -15.69
N VAL A 66 0.72 4.59 -16.36
CA VAL A 66 0.80 3.54 -17.38
C VAL A 66 0.25 4.09 -18.70
N ASP A 67 0.78 3.62 -19.83
CA ASP A 67 0.26 3.93 -21.18
C ASP A 67 -0.68 2.80 -21.65
N PHE A 68 -1.98 3.11 -21.82
CA PHE A 68 -3.01 2.20 -22.36
C PHE A 68 -3.34 2.49 -23.84
N ARG A 69 -2.61 3.39 -24.53
CA ARG A 69 -2.91 3.83 -25.90
C ARG A 69 -2.77 2.74 -26.98
N ASN A 70 -2.47 1.50 -26.60
CA ASN A 70 -2.59 0.32 -27.44
C ASN A 70 -4.03 -0.24 -27.39
N ARG A 71 -4.62 -0.52 -28.56
CA ARG A 71 -5.95 -1.18 -28.69
C ARG A 71 -6.05 -2.47 -27.88
N GLU A 72 -4.96 -3.21 -27.78
CA GLU A 72 -4.91 -4.46 -27.02
C GLU A 72 -4.98 -4.23 -25.51
N GLY A 73 -4.41 -3.13 -25.01
CA GLY A 73 -4.46 -2.74 -23.59
C GLY A 73 -5.89 -2.38 -23.17
N VAL A 74 -6.58 -1.62 -24.00
CA VAL A 74 -8.00 -1.27 -23.78
C VAL A 74 -8.88 -2.52 -23.79
N ALA A 75 -8.66 -3.46 -24.72
CA ALA A 75 -9.41 -4.71 -24.77
C ALA A 75 -9.22 -5.57 -23.50
N ARG A 76 -7.98 -5.66 -23.00
CA ARG A 76 -7.68 -6.35 -21.74
C ARG A 76 -8.34 -5.69 -20.53
N LEU A 77 -8.28 -4.36 -20.46
CA LEU A 77 -8.94 -3.60 -19.41
C LEU A 77 -10.44 -3.85 -19.41
N GLN A 78 -11.06 -3.82 -20.59
CA GLN A 78 -12.50 -4.07 -20.72
C GLN A 78 -12.86 -5.50 -20.29
N ALA A 79 -12.09 -6.51 -20.70
CA ALA A 79 -12.30 -7.89 -20.28
C ALA A 79 -12.15 -8.06 -18.74
N ALA A 80 -11.20 -7.36 -18.11
CA ALA A 80 -11.01 -7.40 -16.67
C ALA A 80 -12.20 -6.75 -15.91
N ILE A 81 -12.75 -5.65 -16.43
CA ILE A 81 -13.95 -5.00 -15.87
C ILE A 81 -15.16 -5.92 -15.99
N GLU A 82 -15.34 -6.57 -17.14
CA GLU A 82 -16.42 -7.54 -17.35
C GLU A 82 -16.28 -8.75 -16.42
N PHE A 83 -15.05 -9.24 -16.20
CA PHE A 83 -14.76 -10.31 -15.25
C PHE A 83 -15.10 -9.91 -13.81
N ALA A 84 -14.65 -8.73 -13.36
CA ALA A 84 -14.97 -8.23 -12.02
C ALA A 84 -16.47 -7.98 -11.81
N GLY A 85 -17.21 -7.65 -12.89
CA GLY A 85 -18.66 -7.48 -12.87
C GLY A 85 -19.43 -8.70 -12.37
N GLN A 86 -18.86 -9.91 -12.48
CA GLN A 86 -19.47 -11.15 -11.97
C GLN A 86 -19.73 -11.10 -10.46
N LEU A 87 -18.91 -10.35 -9.71
CA LEU A 87 -19.05 -10.21 -8.26
C LEU A 87 -20.34 -9.48 -7.85
N ARG A 88 -20.99 -8.72 -8.75
CA ARG A 88 -22.27 -8.05 -8.47
C ARG A 88 -23.44 -9.01 -8.28
N ALA A 89 -23.32 -10.26 -8.76
CA ALA A 89 -24.34 -11.28 -8.57
C ALA A 89 -24.33 -11.86 -7.15
N VAL A 90 -23.29 -11.58 -6.36
CA VAL A 90 -23.17 -12.01 -4.97
C VAL A 90 -23.89 -10.99 -4.08
N ASP A 91 -24.82 -11.48 -3.25
CA ASP A 91 -25.46 -10.67 -2.22
C ASP A 91 -24.48 -10.44 -1.06
N THR A 92 -24.14 -9.17 -0.83
CA THR A 92 -23.27 -8.73 0.26
C THR A 92 -24.00 -7.79 1.23
N ASP A 93 -25.32 -7.72 1.17
CA ASP A 93 -26.11 -6.82 2.03
C ASP A 93 -25.99 -7.28 3.50
N GLY A 94 -25.49 -6.39 4.36
CA GLY A 94 -25.28 -6.67 5.79
C GLY A 94 -24.03 -7.52 6.11
N VAL A 95 -23.16 -7.79 5.12
CA VAL A 95 -21.86 -8.43 5.35
C VAL A 95 -20.81 -7.36 5.64
N GLU A 96 -20.18 -7.42 6.82
CA GLU A 96 -19.07 -6.53 7.15
C GLU A 96 -17.85 -6.83 6.25
N PRO A 97 -17.20 -5.82 5.66
CA PRO A 97 -16.00 -6.04 4.86
C PRO A 97 -14.89 -6.70 5.68
N MET A 98 -14.21 -7.68 5.09
CA MET A 98 -13.07 -8.34 5.73
C MET A 98 -11.83 -7.42 5.70
N GLU A 99 -11.35 -7.01 6.88
CA GLU A 99 -10.18 -6.14 7.02
C GLU A 99 -8.85 -6.92 7.06
N SER A 100 -8.83 -8.05 7.78
CA SER A 100 -7.66 -8.92 7.93
C SER A 100 -8.13 -10.36 8.16
N VAL A 101 -7.41 -11.34 7.64
CA VAL A 101 -7.68 -12.76 7.94
C VAL A 101 -7.23 -13.12 9.36
N LEU A 102 -6.41 -12.29 10.01
CA LEU A 102 -5.81 -12.53 11.32
C LEU A 102 -6.51 -11.73 12.44
N GLU A 103 -7.83 -11.78 12.50
CA GLU A 103 -8.66 -11.05 13.47
C GLU A 103 -8.32 -11.40 14.93
N ASP A 104 -7.89 -12.65 15.18
CA ASP A 104 -7.56 -13.15 16.52
C ASP A 104 -6.19 -12.68 17.04
N ARG A 105 -5.46 -11.84 16.30
CA ARG A 105 -4.09 -11.43 16.65
C ARG A 105 -4.01 -9.94 16.91
N CYS A 106 -3.30 -9.58 17.98
CA CYS A 106 -2.92 -8.19 18.21
C CYS A 106 -1.91 -7.73 17.16
N LEU A 107 -1.96 -6.43 16.83
CA LEU A 107 -0.95 -5.79 15.98
C LEU A 107 0.43 -5.87 16.66
N TYR A 108 1.42 -6.29 15.89
CA TYR A 108 2.80 -6.31 16.35
C TYR A 108 3.37 -4.90 16.31
N LEU A 109 3.77 -4.39 17.47
CA LEU A 109 4.53 -3.15 17.55
C LEU A 109 6.01 -3.46 17.40
N ARG A 110 6.71 -2.64 16.60
CA ARG A 110 8.16 -2.63 16.55
C ARG A 110 8.68 -1.86 17.77
N ALA A 111 9.72 -2.36 18.43
CA ALA A 111 10.44 -1.60 19.44
C ALA A 111 11.07 -0.35 18.81
N ASP A 112 11.09 0.76 19.54
CA ASP A 112 11.72 2.01 19.10
C ASP A 112 13.23 1.95 19.38
N GLU A 113 13.90 1.06 18.66
CA GLU A 113 15.34 0.81 18.78
C GLU A 113 16.00 1.07 17.42
N VAL A 114 17.16 1.74 17.43
CA VAL A 114 17.95 1.97 16.23
C VAL A 114 18.74 0.70 15.92
N VAL A 115 18.37 0.02 14.83
CA VAL A 115 18.98 -1.27 14.45
C VAL A 115 20.09 -1.11 13.41
N GLU A 116 19.97 -0.15 12.49
CA GLU A 116 20.89 0.02 11.36
C GLU A 116 21.55 1.40 11.36
N GLY A 117 22.79 1.46 10.86
CA GLY A 117 23.55 2.70 10.70
C GLY A 117 24.40 2.68 9.43
N SER A 118 24.45 3.83 8.74
CA SER A 118 25.35 4.12 7.62
C SER A 118 25.32 3.15 6.42
N CYS A 119 24.13 2.72 5.99
CA CYS A 119 23.92 1.84 4.82
C CYS A 119 23.73 2.59 3.48
N ALA A 120 24.28 3.80 3.36
CA ALA A 120 24.05 4.66 2.18
C ALA A 120 24.53 4.00 0.88
N GLU A 121 25.69 3.34 0.89
CA GLU A 121 26.26 2.67 -0.28
C GLU A 121 25.36 1.54 -0.80
N ASP A 122 24.91 0.66 0.11
CA ASP A 122 24.02 -0.47 -0.22
C ASP A 122 22.66 0.00 -0.76
N LEU A 123 22.11 1.08 -0.19
CA LEU A 123 20.83 1.65 -0.63
C LEU A 123 20.92 2.29 -2.02
N LEU A 124 22.04 2.94 -2.33
CA LEU A 124 22.23 3.66 -3.58
C LEU A 124 22.62 2.76 -4.75
N GLN A 125 23.06 1.52 -4.49
CA GLN A 125 23.53 0.58 -5.52
C GLN A 125 22.52 0.34 -6.67
N ASN A 126 21.21 0.36 -6.38
CA ASN A 126 20.16 0.13 -7.37
C ASN A 126 19.75 1.41 -8.14
N SER A 127 20.35 2.55 -7.85
CA SER A 127 19.99 3.84 -8.44
C SER A 127 20.55 3.96 -9.86
N GLN A 128 19.77 4.54 -10.78
CA GLN A 128 20.26 4.84 -12.13
C GLN A 128 21.25 6.00 -12.14
N GLN A 129 21.02 7.02 -11.32
CA GLN A 129 21.86 8.21 -11.21
C GLN A 129 21.92 8.65 -9.75
N THR A 130 23.11 8.96 -9.30
CA THR A 130 23.39 9.46 -7.95
C THR A 130 24.31 10.67 -8.05
N VAL A 131 24.06 11.69 -7.25
CA VAL A 131 24.96 12.85 -7.09
C VAL A 131 25.14 13.06 -5.60
N GLU A 132 26.39 13.03 -5.13
CA GLU A 132 26.76 13.31 -3.73
C GLU A 132 25.88 12.56 -2.70
N GLU A 133 25.66 11.26 -2.93
CA GLU A 133 24.85 10.36 -2.08
C GLU A 133 23.32 10.60 -2.11
N TYR A 134 22.82 11.38 -3.08
CA TYR A 134 21.39 11.58 -3.30
C TYR A 134 20.85 10.82 -4.50
N PHE A 135 19.61 10.35 -4.40
CA PHE A 135 18.84 9.88 -5.55
C PHE A 135 18.51 11.07 -6.46
N VAL A 136 18.86 10.96 -7.75
CA VAL A 136 18.52 11.98 -8.74
C VAL A 136 17.21 11.61 -9.43
N ALA A 137 16.19 12.44 -9.24
CA ALA A 137 14.95 12.36 -10.00
C ALA A 137 14.87 13.56 -10.96
N PRO A 138 14.38 13.36 -12.20
CA PRO A 138 14.09 14.48 -13.09
C PRO A 138 13.14 15.46 -12.40
N LEU A 139 13.52 16.73 -12.39
CA LEU A 139 12.66 17.81 -11.90
C LEU A 139 11.41 17.85 -12.79
N GLY A 140 10.24 17.56 -12.21
CA GLY A 140 8.97 17.63 -12.91
C GLY A 140 8.66 19.04 -13.42
N ARG A 141 7.54 19.20 -14.15
CA ARG A 141 7.05 20.48 -14.71
C ARG A 141 6.72 21.58 -13.67
N CYS A 142 7.24 21.50 -12.46
CA CYS A 142 7.06 22.43 -11.36
C CYS A 142 8.27 23.34 -11.08
N TYR A 143 9.40 23.19 -11.78
CA TYR A 143 10.62 23.99 -11.53
C TYR A 143 11.23 24.68 -12.77
N THR A 144 10.47 24.81 -13.87
CA THR A 144 10.97 25.44 -15.10
C THR A 144 11.47 26.88 -14.87
N GLU A 145 10.92 27.58 -13.88
CA GLU A 145 11.33 28.94 -13.51
C GLU A 145 12.57 28.98 -12.61
N VAL A 146 12.87 27.90 -11.86
CA VAL A 146 14.00 27.85 -10.93
C VAL A 146 15.29 27.40 -11.62
N THR A 147 15.15 26.53 -12.64
CA THR A 147 16.30 25.94 -13.35
C THR A 147 17.02 26.98 -14.22
N SER A 148 16.28 27.89 -14.88
CA SER A 148 16.89 28.99 -15.65
C SER A 148 17.65 29.98 -14.76
N LEU A 149 17.16 30.23 -13.55
CA LEU A 149 17.81 31.06 -12.54
C LEU A 149 19.12 30.46 -12.01
N CYS A 150 19.16 29.14 -11.81
CA CYS A 150 20.38 28.42 -11.46
C CYS A 150 21.40 28.41 -12.61
N GLN A 151 20.98 28.14 -13.85
CA GLN A 151 21.87 28.17 -15.01
C GLN A 151 22.46 29.58 -15.23
N ASN A 152 21.64 30.62 -15.09
CA ASN A 152 22.08 32.01 -15.26
C ASN A 152 23.04 32.47 -14.16
N LYS A 153 22.88 32.00 -12.92
CA LYS A 153 23.83 32.30 -11.82
C LYS A 153 25.19 31.66 -12.04
N VAL A 154 25.24 30.43 -12.54
CA VAL A 154 26.51 29.74 -12.85
C VAL A 154 27.25 30.45 -13.99
N ASN A 155 26.54 30.89 -15.02
CA ASN A 155 27.13 31.59 -16.18
C ASN A 155 27.65 33.00 -15.84
N ASN A 156 27.01 33.71 -14.90
CA ASN A 156 27.40 35.08 -14.51
C ASN A 156 28.59 35.13 -13.55
N ILE A 157 28.99 34.01 -12.94
CA ILE A 157 30.18 33.96 -12.06
C ILE A 157 31.48 33.73 -12.88
N GLN A 158 31.36 33.36 -14.16
CA GLN A 158 32.50 33.13 -15.06
C GLN A 158 32.76 34.26 -16.08
N SER A 159 32.19 35.45 -15.88
CA SER A 159 32.44 36.68 -16.67
C SER A 159 32.99 37.79 -15.77
#